data_AF-A0A3Q4HS05-F1
#
_entry.id   AF-A0A3Q4HS05-F1
#
_cell.length_a   1.000
_cell.length_b   1.000
_cell.length_c   1.000
_cell.angle_alpha   90.00
_cell.angle_beta   90.00
_cell.angle_gamma   90.00
#
_symmetry.space_group_name_H-M   'P 1'
#
loop_
_entity.id
_entity.type
_entity.pdbx_description
1 polymer ?
#
loop_
_entity_poly.entity_id
_entity_poly.type
_entity_poly.pdbx_seq_one_letter_code
_entity_poly.pdbx_strand_id
1 'polypeptide(L)'
;MEDFGSALEKNVADLTVMDVYDIAAVVGQEFERIIDQYGCEALSRLMPKVVRVLEILEVMVSRSSISPETEELRLELDKLRLERIDRLEKEKKHRKELELVEDVWRGEAQDLLSQIAQLQEENKTLLTNMSMKDPMSEEELQRHEGMSERERQVMKKLKEVVDKQRDEIRAKDRELTLKNEDIEALQQQQSRLMKINHDLRHKISVVEAQGKALIEQKVELEASAQARGQEVAALRQEAARLRERLQGELPAQNPDEPPPQPPSPAECGKIATVLVGAEGSSELTPGGVDGVSWPLCGSLSPETHEDAEDDAVLLWEALCEEESGALDPKDPNRPRFTLQELRDVLHERNELKAKVFLLQEELAYYKSDEADEEIGTPSSSPSPELRTHSRSSAQPESGIKRLIFTAIMPMVAAGLIPDDPTLQPIRRLMSLV
;
A
#
# COMPACT_ATOMS: atom_id res chain seq x y z
N MET A 1 27.02 -50.06 -15.88
CA MET A 1 25.69 -49.91 -16.50
C MET A 1 25.03 -48.79 -15.75
N GLU A 2 25.15 -47.61 -16.34
CA GLU A 2 24.79 -46.33 -15.74
C GLU A 2 23.28 -46.09 -15.89
N ASP A 3 22.70 -45.46 -14.88
CA ASP A 3 21.27 -45.33 -14.58
C ASP A 3 20.52 -44.35 -15.51
N PHE A 4 20.95 -44.22 -16.77
CA PHE A 4 20.45 -43.22 -17.71
C PHE A 4 19.01 -43.46 -18.18
N GLY A 5 18.44 -44.64 -17.91
CA GLY A 5 17.03 -44.94 -18.21
C GLY A 5 16.03 -44.23 -17.28
N SER A 6 16.48 -43.78 -16.11
CA SER A 6 15.63 -43.18 -15.07
C SER A 6 14.95 -41.88 -15.53
N ALA A 7 15.62 -41.07 -16.36
CA ALA A 7 15.08 -39.79 -16.85
C ALA A 7 13.88 -39.96 -17.80
N LEU A 8 13.82 -41.05 -18.57
CA LEU A 8 12.71 -41.34 -19.50
C LEU A 8 11.44 -41.81 -18.77
N GLU A 9 11.57 -42.30 -17.54
CA GLU A 9 10.44 -42.78 -16.72
C GLU A 9 9.83 -41.69 -15.83
N LYS A 10 10.42 -40.49 -15.80
CA LYS A 10 9.92 -39.36 -15.01
C LYS A 10 8.64 -38.78 -15.59
N ASN A 11 7.77 -38.28 -14.71
CA ASN A 11 6.58 -37.54 -15.11
C ASN A 11 6.97 -36.25 -15.84
N VAL A 12 6.22 -35.90 -16.90
CA VAL A 12 6.47 -34.71 -17.74
C VAL A 12 6.52 -33.40 -16.93
N ALA A 13 5.73 -33.32 -15.85
CA ALA A 13 5.67 -32.14 -14.99
C ALA A 13 6.92 -31.95 -14.09
N ASP A 14 7.67 -33.02 -13.85
CA ASP A 14 8.80 -33.05 -12.92
C ASP A 14 10.15 -33.11 -13.66
N LEU A 15 10.14 -33.05 -15.00
CA LEU A 15 11.37 -33.02 -15.79
C LEU A 15 12.16 -31.75 -15.48
N THR A 16 13.48 -31.93 -15.31
CA THR A 16 14.44 -30.83 -15.22
C THR A 16 15.27 -30.72 -16.49
N VAL A 17 15.95 -29.58 -16.68
CA VAL A 17 16.86 -29.37 -17.81
C VAL A 17 17.95 -30.44 -17.85
N MET A 18 18.39 -30.92 -16.67
CA MET A 18 19.38 -31.98 -16.53
C MET A 18 18.86 -33.32 -17.07
N ASP A 19 17.58 -33.63 -16.83
CA ASP A 19 16.93 -34.83 -17.36
C ASP A 19 16.83 -34.81 -18.89
N VAL A 20 16.65 -33.64 -19.50
CA VAL A 20 16.65 -33.49 -20.96
C VAL A 20 18.03 -33.80 -21.55
N TYR A 21 19.11 -33.40 -20.88
CA TYR A 21 20.47 -33.76 -21.29
C TYR A 21 20.75 -35.26 -21.13
N ASP A 22 20.27 -35.88 -20.05
CA ASP A 22 20.39 -37.33 -19.85
C ASP A 22 19.62 -38.11 -20.93
N ILE A 23 18.40 -37.67 -21.26
CA ILE A 23 17.61 -38.23 -22.38
C ILE A 23 18.35 -38.07 -23.71
N ALA A 24 18.92 -36.88 -23.97
CA ALA A 24 19.71 -36.63 -25.18
C ALA A 24 20.92 -37.55 -25.30
N ALA A 25 21.59 -37.86 -24.17
CA ALA A 25 22.71 -38.80 -24.13
C ALA A 25 22.28 -40.23 -24.48
N VAL A 26 21.16 -40.71 -23.93
CA VAL A 26 20.60 -42.04 -24.27
C VAL A 26 20.23 -42.12 -25.75
N VAL A 27 19.53 -41.10 -26.26
CA VAL A 27 19.16 -41.00 -27.68
C VAL A 27 20.40 -40.94 -28.57
N GLY A 28 21.46 -40.24 -28.15
CA GLY A 28 22.75 -40.19 -28.83
C GLY A 28 23.43 -41.55 -28.92
N GLN A 29 23.42 -42.34 -27.84
CA GLN A 29 23.97 -43.71 -27.83
C GLN A 29 23.22 -44.67 -28.77
N GLU A 30 21.90 -44.51 -28.91
CA GLU A 30 21.12 -45.27 -29.90
C GLU A 30 21.49 -44.89 -31.33
N PHE A 31 21.68 -43.58 -31.60
CA PHE A 31 22.12 -43.12 -32.91
C PHE A 31 23.54 -43.58 -33.26
N GLU A 32 24.47 -43.58 -32.30
CA GLU A 32 25.82 -44.10 -32.50
C GLU A 32 25.79 -45.57 -32.96
N ARG A 33 24.98 -46.42 -32.30
CA ARG A 33 24.78 -47.82 -32.71
C ARG A 33 24.21 -48.00 -34.12
N ILE A 34 23.31 -47.10 -34.54
CA ILE A 34 22.75 -47.13 -35.89
C ILE A 34 23.79 -46.66 -36.92
N ILE A 35 24.59 -45.65 -36.60
CA ILE A 35 25.67 -45.16 -37.46
C ILE A 35 26.70 -46.27 -37.67
N ASP A 36 27.06 -47.02 -36.63
CA ASP A 36 28.01 -48.13 -36.71
C ASP A 36 27.54 -49.27 -37.63
N GLN A 37 26.23 -49.52 -37.72
CA GLN A 37 25.68 -50.62 -38.53
C GLN A 37 25.28 -50.22 -39.95
N TYR A 38 24.79 -48.99 -40.15
CA TYR A 38 24.17 -48.55 -41.40
C TYR A 38 24.84 -47.32 -42.03
N GLY A 39 25.83 -46.73 -41.37
CA GLY A 39 26.52 -45.52 -41.81
C GLY A 39 25.76 -44.22 -41.47
N CYS A 40 26.48 -43.10 -41.47
CA CYS A 40 25.96 -41.79 -41.07
C CYS A 40 24.88 -41.21 -42.01
N GLU A 41 24.86 -41.64 -43.27
CA GLU A 41 23.87 -41.22 -44.28
C GLU A 41 22.43 -41.55 -43.86
N ALA A 42 22.22 -42.64 -43.12
CA ALA A 42 20.90 -43.06 -42.64
C ALA A 42 20.25 -42.08 -41.65
N LEU A 43 21.05 -41.34 -40.89
CA LEU A 43 20.61 -40.43 -39.83
C LEU A 43 20.74 -38.95 -40.19
N SER A 44 21.42 -38.62 -41.28
CA SER A 44 21.72 -37.26 -41.75
C SER A 44 20.50 -36.31 -41.77
N ARG A 45 19.32 -36.81 -42.14
CA ARG A 45 18.06 -36.01 -42.19
C ARG A 45 17.24 -36.04 -40.91
N LEU A 46 17.45 -37.03 -40.05
CA LEU A 46 16.69 -37.23 -38.81
C LEU A 46 17.35 -36.49 -37.64
N MET A 47 18.68 -36.52 -37.57
CA MET A 47 19.46 -35.92 -36.48
C MET A 47 19.09 -34.45 -36.20
N PRO A 48 19.00 -33.56 -37.21
CA PRO A 48 18.66 -32.16 -36.95
C PRO A 48 17.23 -31.99 -36.41
N LYS A 49 16.30 -32.88 -36.76
CA LYS A 49 14.92 -32.86 -36.25
C LYS A 49 14.86 -33.29 -34.80
N VAL A 50 15.65 -34.30 -34.42
CA VAL A 50 15.69 -34.80 -33.04
C VAL A 50 16.38 -33.81 -32.12
N VAL A 51 17.48 -33.20 -32.57
CA VAL A 51 18.09 -32.06 -31.87
C VAL A 51 17.08 -30.94 -31.70
N ARG A 52 16.32 -30.58 -32.75
CA ARG A 52 15.29 -29.54 -32.64
C ARG A 52 14.19 -29.88 -31.64
N VAL A 53 13.75 -31.14 -31.56
CA VAL A 53 12.75 -31.57 -30.56
C VAL A 53 13.32 -31.49 -29.14
N LEU A 54 14.58 -31.88 -28.93
CA LEU A 54 15.26 -31.78 -27.64
C LEU A 54 15.48 -30.32 -27.22
N GLU A 55 15.85 -29.42 -28.15
CA GLU A 55 15.92 -27.97 -27.91
C GLU A 55 14.57 -27.39 -27.48
N ILE A 56 13.47 -27.78 -28.15
CA ILE A 56 12.12 -27.32 -27.80
C ILE A 56 11.75 -27.82 -26.39
N LEU A 57 12.06 -29.09 -26.09
CA LEU A 57 11.82 -29.68 -24.78
C LEU A 57 12.61 -28.97 -23.67
N GLU A 58 13.89 -28.67 -23.91
CA GLU A 58 14.75 -27.92 -23.01
C GLU A 58 14.16 -26.54 -22.69
N VAL A 59 13.71 -25.81 -23.71
CA VAL A 59 13.08 -24.48 -23.55
C VAL A 59 11.76 -24.59 -22.77
N MET A 60 10.93 -25.59 -23.05
CA MET A 60 9.68 -25.80 -22.33
C MET A 60 9.90 -26.11 -20.85
N VAL A 61 10.84 -27.01 -20.56
CA VAL A 61 11.22 -27.41 -19.20
C VAL A 61 11.86 -26.26 -18.42
N SER A 62 12.71 -25.47 -19.08
CA SER A 62 13.32 -24.28 -18.49
C SER A 62 12.25 -23.25 -18.11
N ARG A 63 11.23 -23.06 -18.94
CA ARG A 63 10.13 -22.12 -18.66
C ARG A 63 9.18 -22.63 -17.58
N SER A 64 8.96 -23.94 -17.47
CA SER A 64 8.14 -24.52 -16.41
C SER A 64 8.81 -24.46 -15.03
N SER A 65 10.13 -24.62 -14.95
CA SER A 65 10.86 -24.42 -13.67
C SER A 65 10.88 -22.96 -13.21
N ILE A 66 10.64 -22.01 -14.13
CA ILE A 66 10.73 -20.58 -13.88
C ILE A 66 9.33 -19.95 -13.74
N SER A 67 8.22 -20.70 -13.75
CA SER A 67 6.86 -20.11 -13.69
C SER A 67 6.67 -19.24 -12.43
N PRO A 68 6.94 -17.92 -12.50
CA PRO A 68 7.15 -17.10 -11.31
C PRO A 68 5.80 -16.82 -10.68
N GLU A 69 4.77 -16.70 -11.50
CA GLU A 69 3.37 -16.57 -11.11
C GLU A 69 2.91 -17.73 -10.20
N THR A 70 3.33 -18.98 -10.47
CA THR A 70 2.93 -20.10 -9.60
C THR A 70 3.64 -20.08 -8.25
N GLU A 71 4.88 -19.58 -8.21
CA GLU A 71 5.64 -19.42 -6.97
C GLU A 71 5.17 -18.20 -6.18
N GLU A 72 4.88 -17.09 -6.84
CA GLU A 72 4.26 -15.88 -6.29
C GLU A 72 2.89 -16.19 -5.68
N LEU A 73 2.02 -16.89 -6.39
CA LEU A 73 0.71 -17.31 -5.86
C LEU A 73 0.86 -18.25 -4.65
N ARG A 74 1.88 -19.12 -4.63
CA ARG A 74 2.17 -19.97 -3.45
C ARG A 74 2.62 -19.13 -2.26
N LEU A 75 3.52 -18.15 -2.48
CA LEU A 75 3.98 -17.24 -1.44
C LEU A 75 2.84 -16.35 -0.92
N GLU A 76 1.98 -15.84 -1.80
CA GLU A 76 0.80 -15.05 -1.42
C GLU A 76 -0.20 -15.90 -0.63
N LEU A 77 -0.43 -17.16 -1.03
CA LEU A 77 -1.26 -18.11 -0.28
C LEU A 77 -0.71 -18.34 1.13
N ASP A 78 0.60 -18.54 1.27
CA ASP A 78 1.24 -18.78 2.57
C ASP A 78 1.25 -17.52 3.45
N LYS A 79 1.46 -16.33 2.85
CA LYS A 79 1.28 -15.04 3.52
C LYS A 79 -0.16 -14.86 4.02
N LEU A 80 -1.16 -15.10 3.18
CA LEU A 80 -2.57 -15.00 3.55
C LEU A 80 -2.97 -16.01 4.64
N ARG A 81 -2.35 -17.20 4.66
CA ARG A 81 -2.52 -18.19 5.74
C ARG A 81 -1.97 -17.67 7.05
N LEU A 82 -0.77 -17.08 7.05
CA LEU A 82 -0.17 -16.48 8.24
C LEU A 82 -1.02 -15.31 8.75
N GLU A 83 -1.44 -14.41 7.87
CA GLU A 83 -2.32 -13.29 8.24
C GLU A 83 -3.66 -13.74 8.81
N ARG A 84 -4.21 -14.86 8.31
CA ARG A 84 -5.42 -15.46 8.87
C ARG A 84 -5.18 -15.99 10.29
N ILE A 85 -4.07 -16.69 10.51
CA ILE A 85 -3.70 -17.23 11.82
C ILE A 85 -3.49 -16.08 12.81
N ASP A 86 -2.74 -15.05 12.43
CA ASP A 86 -2.49 -13.86 13.25
C ASP A 86 -3.77 -13.12 13.63
N ARG A 87 -4.72 -12.98 12.69
CA ARG A 87 -6.04 -12.39 12.96
C ARG A 87 -6.80 -13.22 14.00
N LEU A 88 -6.88 -14.54 13.82
CA LEU A 88 -7.55 -15.44 14.77
C LEU A 88 -6.89 -15.40 16.16
N GLU A 89 -5.58 -15.28 16.24
CA GLU A 89 -4.87 -15.15 17.51
C GLU A 89 -5.15 -13.81 18.20
N LYS A 90 -5.17 -12.71 17.45
CA LYS A 90 -5.55 -11.38 17.96
C LYS A 90 -6.98 -11.38 18.48
N GLU A 91 -7.93 -11.93 17.72
CA GLU A 91 -9.32 -12.08 18.15
C GLU A 91 -9.43 -12.93 19.42
N LYS A 92 -8.69 -14.04 19.51
CA LYS A 92 -8.65 -14.89 20.70
C LYS A 92 -8.08 -14.16 21.91
N LYS A 93 -7.05 -13.31 21.74
CA LYS A 93 -6.48 -12.48 22.80
C LYS A 93 -7.47 -11.43 23.26
N HIS A 94 -8.05 -10.69 22.31
CA HIS A 94 -9.04 -9.66 22.60
C HIS A 94 -10.27 -10.22 23.32
N ARG A 95 -10.76 -11.40 22.91
CA ARG A 95 -11.85 -12.09 23.62
C ARG A 95 -11.50 -12.39 25.07
N LYS A 96 -10.28 -12.88 25.34
CA LYS A 96 -9.83 -13.16 26.72
C LYS A 96 -9.69 -11.88 27.56
N GLU A 97 -9.21 -10.80 26.95
CA GLU A 97 -9.14 -9.49 27.60
C GLU A 97 -10.54 -8.99 27.96
N LEU A 98 -11.51 -9.16 27.06
CA LEU A 98 -12.90 -8.80 27.30
C LEU A 98 -13.52 -9.65 28.42
N GLU A 99 -13.29 -10.97 28.41
CA GLU A 99 -13.70 -11.87 29.50
C GLU A 99 -13.12 -11.41 30.86
N LEU A 100 -11.83 -11.04 30.89
CA LEU A 100 -11.19 -10.54 32.11
C LEU A 100 -11.81 -9.21 32.59
N VAL A 101 -12.09 -8.29 31.67
CA VAL A 101 -12.77 -7.03 32.00
C VAL A 101 -14.17 -7.28 32.53
N GLU A 102 -14.93 -8.20 31.94
CA GLU A 102 -16.25 -8.59 32.43
C GLU A 102 -16.18 -9.19 33.85
N ASP A 103 -15.21 -10.05 34.13
CA ASP A 103 -15.02 -10.66 35.45
C ASP A 103 -14.66 -9.62 36.52
N VAL A 104 -13.75 -8.69 36.21
CA VAL A 104 -13.42 -7.58 37.11
C VAL A 104 -14.65 -6.71 37.38
N TRP A 105 -15.39 -6.36 36.33
CA TRP A 105 -16.59 -5.53 36.47
C TRP A 105 -17.69 -6.23 37.27
N ARG A 106 -17.86 -7.55 37.11
CA ARG A 106 -18.76 -8.36 37.95
C ARG A 106 -18.33 -8.35 39.42
N GLY A 107 -17.04 -8.45 39.68
CA GLY A 107 -16.47 -8.35 41.02
C GLY A 107 -16.77 -7.00 41.66
N GLU A 108 -16.45 -5.90 40.98
CA GLU A 108 -16.70 -4.54 41.46
C GLU A 108 -18.20 -4.27 41.69
N ALA A 109 -19.07 -4.71 40.77
CA ALA A 109 -20.51 -4.59 40.93
C ALA A 109 -21.01 -5.35 42.17
N GLN A 110 -20.50 -6.56 42.41
CA GLN A 110 -20.84 -7.36 43.58
C GLN A 110 -20.35 -6.73 44.89
N ASP A 111 -19.15 -6.15 44.88
CA ASP A 111 -18.59 -5.44 46.05
C ASP A 111 -19.41 -4.20 46.38
N LEU A 112 -19.83 -3.43 45.38
CA LEU A 112 -20.72 -2.28 45.56
C LEU A 112 -22.09 -2.70 46.08
N LEU A 113 -22.69 -3.76 45.55
CA LEU A 113 -23.95 -4.31 46.07
C LEU A 113 -23.81 -4.76 47.54
N SER A 114 -22.68 -5.38 47.88
CA SER A 114 -22.38 -5.81 49.24
C SER A 114 -22.24 -4.61 50.19
N GLN A 115 -21.57 -3.53 49.75
CA GLN A 115 -21.47 -2.27 50.50
C GLN A 115 -22.84 -1.61 50.69
N ILE A 116 -23.67 -1.56 49.64
CA ILE A 116 -25.04 -1.02 49.73
C ILE A 116 -25.86 -1.82 50.75
N ALA A 117 -25.78 -3.15 50.70
CA ALA A 117 -26.50 -4.01 51.65
C ALA A 117 -26.04 -3.79 53.10
N GLN A 118 -24.73 -3.66 53.33
CA GLN A 118 -24.19 -3.33 54.65
C GLN A 118 -24.69 -1.97 55.15
N LEU A 119 -24.60 -0.92 54.32
CA LEU A 119 -25.09 0.41 54.66
C LEU A 119 -26.60 0.45 54.89
N GLN A 120 -27.38 -0.36 54.17
CA GLN A 120 -28.82 -0.47 54.40
C GLN A 120 -29.13 -1.14 55.75
N GLU A 121 -28.40 -2.19 56.12
CA GLU A 121 -28.58 -2.85 57.42
C GLU A 121 -28.13 -1.95 58.58
N GLU A 122 -27.02 -1.22 58.42
CA GLU A 122 -26.56 -0.23 59.39
C GLU A 122 -27.59 0.89 59.58
N ASN A 123 -28.12 1.46 58.48
CA ASN A 123 -29.17 2.48 58.54
C ASN A 123 -30.43 1.96 59.24
N LYS A 124 -30.86 0.74 58.92
CA LYS A 124 -32.00 0.10 59.57
C LYS A 124 -31.75 -0.07 61.07
N THR A 125 -30.56 -0.53 61.45
CA THR A 125 -30.13 -0.70 62.84
C THR A 125 -30.13 0.65 63.59
N LEU A 126 -29.56 1.69 62.97
CA LEU A 126 -29.55 3.05 63.53
C LEU A 126 -30.97 3.60 63.70
N LEU A 127 -31.86 3.41 62.72
CA LEU A 127 -33.26 3.80 62.82
C LEU A 127 -33.97 3.09 63.99
N THR A 128 -33.74 1.78 64.18
CA THR A 128 -34.30 1.05 65.32
C THR A 128 -33.74 1.52 66.67
N ASN A 129 -32.45 1.86 66.73
CA ASN A 129 -31.80 2.36 67.95
C ASN A 129 -32.24 3.79 68.29
N MET A 130 -32.42 4.66 67.29
CA MET A 130 -32.95 6.02 67.48
C MET A 130 -34.41 6.00 67.93
N SER A 131 -35.19 4.99 67.53
CA SER A 131 -36.55 4.77 68.01
C SER A 131 -36.64 4.25 69.45
N MET A 132 -35.54 3.75 70.03
CA MET A 132 -35.46 3.17 71.38
C MET A 132 -34.88 4.16 72.41
N LYS A 133 -34.62 5.42 72.04
CA LYS A 133 -33.85 6.38 72.84
C LYS A 133 -34.70 7.50 73.43
N ASP A 134 -34.90 7.45 74.75
CA ASP A 134 -35.31 8.55 75.66
C ASP A 134 -34.49 8.41 76.97
N PRO A 135 -34.34 9.49 77.77
CA PRO A 135 -33.14 10.31 77.84
C PRO A 135 -31.87 9.59 78.36
N MET A 136 -30.73 10.06 77.84
CA MET A 136 -29.34 9.62 78.05
C MET A 136 -28.95 9.46 79.54
N SER A 137 -28.42 8.27 79.88
CA SER A 137 -27.76 7.94 81.16
C SER A 137 -26.24 8.03 81.02
N GLU A 138 -25.54 8.33 82.12
CA GLU A 138 -24.07 8.49 82.24
C GLU A 138 -23.22 7.36 81.61
N GLU A 139 -23.79 6.17 81.40
CA GLU A 139 -23.17 5.05 80.66
C GLU A 139 -22.90 5.36 79.17
N GLU A 140 -23.64 6.29 78.56
CA GLU A 140 -23.44 6.69 77.17
C GLU A 140 -22.23 7.59 76.96
N LEU A 141 -21.80 8.37 77.96
CA LEU A 141 -20.56 9.13 77.86
C LEU A 141 -19.34 8.20 77.81
N GLN A 142 -19.32 7.12 78.58
CA GLN A 142 -18.25 6.11 78.51
C GLN A 142 -18.31 5.25 77.24
N ARG A 143 -19.52 4.98 76.69
CA ARG A 143 -19.65 4.36 75.36
C ARG A 143 -19.23 5.31 74.22
N HIS A 144 -19.43 6.61 74.37
CA HIS A 144 -19.00 7.62 73.39
C HIS A 144 -17.46 7.75 73.35
N GLU A 145 -16.76 7.58 74.47
CA GLU A 145 -15.29 7.49 74.48
C GLU A 145 -14.78 6.23 73.74
N GLY A 146 -15.45 5.08 73.93
CA GLY A 146 -15.16 3.86 73.17
C GLY A 146 -15.53 3.95 71.67
N MET A 147 -16.55 4.73 71.31
CA MET A 147 -16.84 5.07 69.90
C MET A 147 -15.76 5.98 69.30
N SER A 148 -15.27 6.96 70.05
CA SER A 148 -14.14 7.81 69.63
C SER A 148 -12.87 6.98 69.40
N GLU A 149 -12.65 5.90 70.15
CA GLU A 149 -11.52 5.00 69.93
C GLU A 149 -11.67 4.17 68.65
N ARG A 150 -12.88 3.68 68.33
CA ARG A 150 -13.15 3.01 67.06
C ARG A 150 -13.04 3.97 65.87
N GLU A 151 -13.54 5.19 66.00
CA GLU A 151 -13.37 6.26 65.01
C GLU A 151 -11.90 6.61 64.81
N ARG A 152 -11.11 6.68 65.88
CA ARG A 152 -9.65 6.86 65.81
C ARG A 152 -8.97 5.71 65.09
N GLN A 153 -9.40 4.47 65.32
CA GLN A 153 -8.90 3.29 64.60
C GLN A 153 -9.23 3.34 63.11
N VAL A 154 -10.46 3.76 62.75
CA VAL A 154 -10.89 3.94 61.36
C VAL A 154 -10.07 5.06 60.70
N MET A 155 -9.89 6.20 61.38
CA MET A 155 -9.12 7.31 60.84
C MET A 155 -7.64 6.94 60.64
N LYS A 156 -7.08 6.12 61.53
CA LYS A 156 -5.72 5.57 61.37
C LYS A 156 -5.63 4.65 60.14
N LYS A 157 -6.57 3.72 59.96
CA LYS A 157 -6.62 2.86 58.77
C LYS A 157 -6.81 3.67 57.48
N LEU A 158 -7.66 4.69 57.51
CA LEU A 158 -7.89 5.57 56.37
C LEU A 158 -6.61 6.35 56.03
N LYS A 159 -5.90 6.86 57.03
CA LYS A 159 -4.59 7.49 56.85
C LYS A 159 -3.58 6.53 56.22
N GLU A 160 -3.49 5.29 56.71
CA GLU A 160 -2.60 4.27 56.14
C GLU A 160 -2.95 3.94 54.68
N VAL A 161 -4.24 3.88 54.31
CA VAL A 161 -4.67 3.67 52.91
C VAL A 161 -4.33 4.89 52.06
N VAL A 162 -4.57 6.11 52.55
CA VAL A 162 -4.23 7.35 51.83
C VAL A 162 -2.73 7.46 51.62
N ASP A 163 -1.91 7.14 52.62
CA ASP A 163 -0.45 7.16 52.50
C ASP A 163 0.03 6.09 51.50
N LYS A 164 -0.56 4.89 51.51
CA LYS A 164 -0.28 3.85 50.49
C LYS A 164 -0.66 4.30 49.08
N GLN A 165 -1.84 4.88 48.90
CA GLN A 165 -2.29 5.39 47.60
C GLN A 165 -1.37 6.51 47.10
N ARG A 166 -0.88 7.38 47.99
CA ARG A 166 0.10 8.41 47.62
C ARG A 166 1.43 7.83 47.15
N ASP A 167 1.92 6.80 47.84
CA ASP A 167 3.16 6.13 47.44
C ASP A 167 2.98 5.34 46.12
N GLU A 168 1.81 4.75 45.91
CA GLU A 168 1.45 4.08 44.66
C GLU A 168 1.35 5.08 43.49
N ILE A 169 0.72 6.24 43.69
CA ILE A 169 0.69 7.33 42.70
C ILE A 169 2.12 7.75 42.35
N ARG A 170 2.98 7.99 43.34
CA ARG A 170 4.40 8.35 43.10
C ARG A 170 5.19 7.23 42.40
N ALA A 171 4.86 5.97 42.63
CA ALA A 171 5.47 4.86 41.92
C ALA A 171 5.02 4.82 40.46
N LYS A 172 3.72 5.02 40.21
CA LYS A 172 3.14 5.09 38.86
C LYS A 172 3.63 6.31 38.09
N ASP A 173 3.79 7.47 38.71
CA ASP A 173 4.37 8.65 38.08
C ASP A 173 5.80 8.38 37.60
N ARG A 174 6.62 7.71 38.43
CA ARG A 174 7.98 7.30 38.04
C ARG A 174 8.00 6.27 36.91
N GLU A 175 7.03 5.35 36.90
CA GLU A 175 6.87 4.39 35.79
C GLU A 175 6.49 5.12 34.49
N LEU A 176 5.59 6.11 34.57
CA LEU A 176 5.17 6.93 33.43
C LEU A 176 6.33 7.77 32.89
N THR A 177 7.15 8.38 33.75
CA THR A 177 8.32 9.15 33.29
C THR A 177 9.31 8.27 32.54
N LEU A 178 9.60 7.07 33.04
CA LEU A 178 10.50 6.13 32.35
C LEU A 178 9.93 5.68 30.99
N LYS A 179 8.63 5.38 30.93
CA LYS A 179 7.98 5.03 29.65
C LYS A 179 8.00 6.21 28.66
N ASN A 180 7.86 7.45 29.13
CA ASN A 180 7.96 8.63 28.27
C ASN A 180 9.38 8.79 27.73
N GLU A 181 10.41 8.60 28.56
CA GLU A 181 11.82 8.61 28.11
C GLU A 181 12.08 7.55 27.03
N ASP A 182 11.54 6.33 27.19
CA ASP A 182 11.62 5.27 26.19
C ASP A 182 10.90 5.64 24.88
N ILE A 183 9.71 6.25 24.97
CA ILE A 183 8.96 6.73 23.80
C ILE A 183 9.76 7.82 23.07
N GLU A 184 10.34 8.78 23.79
CA GLU A 184 11.17 9.83 23.20
C GLU A 184 12.42 9.24 22.52
N ALA A 185 13.08 8.26 23.14
CA ALA A 185 14.22 7.57 22.55
C ALA A 185 13.83 6.83 21.25
N LEU A 186 12.69 6.14 21.24
CA LEU A 186 12.16 5.48 20.04
C LEU A 186 11.77 6.47 18.94
N GLN A 187 11.16 7.61 19.29
CA GLN A 187 10.85 8.69 18.34
C GLN A 187 12.11 9.27 17.70
N GLN A 188 13.18 9.44 18.47
CA GLN A 188 14.47 9.88 17.95
C GLN A 188 15.07 8.85 16.99
N GLN A 189 15.00 7.55 17.31
CA GLN A 189 15.44 6.49 16.40
C GLN A 189 14.63 6.46 15.11
N GLN A 190 13.30 6.58 15.21
CA GLN A 190 12.40 6.63 14.05
C GLN A 190 12.74 7.82 13.15
N SER A 191 12.98 9.01 13.73
CA SER A 191 13.36 10.21 12.99
C SER A 191 14.71 10.05 12.27
N ARG A 192 15.70 9.41 12.91
CA ARG A 192 16.98 9.08 12.27
C ARG A 192 16.81 8.11 11.10
N LEU A 193 16.01 7.07 11.27
CA LEU A 193 15.72 6.10 10.22
C LEU A 193 14.96 6.74 9.05
N MET A 194 13.99 7.61 9.32
CA MET A 194 13.29 8.36 8.28
C MET A 194 14.25 9.20 7.44
N LYS A 195 15.22 9.88 8.09
CA LYS A 195 16.26 10.64 7.39
C LYS A 195 17.13 9.75 6.51
N ILE A 196 17.64 8.64 7.05
CA ILE A 196 18.46 7.70 6.28
C ILE A 196 17.65 7.12 5.10
N ASN A 197 16.38 6.78 5.30
CA ASN A 197 15.54 6.24 4.24
C ASN A 197 15.31 7.26 3.13
N HIS A 198 15.07 8.53 3.48
CA HIS A 198 15.00 9.62 2.51
C HIS A 198 16.30 9.78 1.72
N ASP A 199 17.44 9.79 2.38
CA ASP A 199 18.76 9.91 1.75
C ASP A 199 19.04 8.73 0.79
N LEU A 200 18.66 7.51 1.18
CA LEU A 200 18.79 6.33 0.32
C LEU A 200 17.86 6.39 -0.89
N ARG A 201 16.60 6.81 -0.73
CA ARG A 201 15.67 7.02 -1.86
C ARG A 201 16.20 8.07 -2.83
N HIS A 202 16.73 9.18 -2.32
CA HIS A 202 17.36 10.19 -3.15
C HIS A 202 18.56 9.64 -3.91
N LYS A 203 19.44 8.87 -3.23
CA LYS A 203 20.59 8.22 -3.86
C LYS A 203 20.17 7.24 -4.95
N ILE A 204 19.14 6.43 -4.73
CA ILE A 204 18.58 5.52 -5.74
C ILE A 204 18.11 6.33 -6.95
N SER A 205 17.33 7.40 -6.74
CA SER A 205 16.85 8.25 -7.84
C SER A 205 17.99 8.86 -8.68
N VAL A 206 19.06 9.31 -8.02
CA VAL A 206 20.25 9.84 -8.72
C VAL A 206 20.95 8.75 -9.53
N VAL A 207 21.15 7.56 -8.95
CA VAL A 207 21.79 6.43 -9.65
C VAL A 207 20.93 5.93 -10.81
N GLU A 208 19.61 5.89 -10.66
CA GLU A 208 18.68 5.55 -11.73
C GLU A 208 18.73 6.56 -12.88
N ALA A 209 18.76 7.86 -12.57
CA ALA A 209 18.92 8.91 -13.57
C ALA A 209 20.25 8.79 -14.33
N GLN A 210 21.35 8.53 -13.60
CA GLN A 210 22.66 8.27 -14.20
C GLN A 210 22.63 7.02 -15.11
N GLY A 211 21.97 5.94 -14.68
CA GLY A 211 21.81 4.73 -15.48
C GLY A 211 21.05 4.99 -16.78
N LYS A 212 19.94 5.75 -16.72
CA LYS A 212 19.17 6.15 -17.91
C LYS A 212 20.00 6.97 -18.88
N ALA A 213 20.73 7.98 -18.39
CA ALA A 213 21.61 8.80 -19.22
C ALA A 213 22.72 7.98 -19.91
N LEU A 214 23.30 6.99 -19.22
CA LEU A 214 24.29 6.09 -19.82
C LEU A 214 23.69 5.17 -20.88
N ILE A 215 22.46 4.69 -20.68
CA ILE A 215 21.73 3.91 -21.69
C ILE A 215 21.46 4.76 -22.92
N GLU A 216 21.01 6.00 -22.75
CA GLU A 216 20.77 6.95 -23.86
C GLU A 216 22.06 7.21 -24.65
N GLN A 217 23.17 7.50 -23.97
CA GLN A 217 24.48 7.67 -24.62
C GLN A 217 24.94 6.42 -25.37
N LYS A 218 24.75 5.23 -24.79
CA LYS A 218 25.09 3.97 -25.45
C LYS A 218 24.28 3.81 -26.75
N VAL A 219 22.97 4.04 -26.69
CA VAL A 219 22.09 3.93 -27.86
C VAL A 219 22.49 4.92 -28.95
N GLU A 220 22.81 6.17 -28.60
CA GLU A 220 23.27 7.18 -29.56
C GLU A 220 24.60 6.81 -30.24
N LEU A 221 25.55 6.26 -29.46
CA LEU A 221 26.82 5.78 -30.00
C LEU A 221 26.64 4.55 -30.89
N GLU A 222 25.78 3.60 -30.51
CA GLU A 222 25.45 2.43 -31.34
C GLU A 222 24.79 2.85 -32.66
N ALA A 223 23.82 3.77 -32.61
CA ALA A 223 23.18 4.33 -33.80
C ALA A 223 24.18 5.05 -34.71
N SER A 224 25.09 5.86 -34.14
CA SER A 224 26.16 6.54 -34.87
C SER A 224 27.13 5.56 -35.52
N ALA A 225 27.52 4.50 -34.82
CA ALA A 225 28.38 3.45 -35.36
C ALA A 225 27.69 2.69 -36.50
N GLN A 226 26.40 2.39 -36.37
CA GLN A 226 25.61 1.73 -37.40
C GLN A 226 25.47 2.61 -38.65
N ALA A 227 25.20 3.91 -38.50
CA ALA A 227 25.13 4.86 -39.61
C ALA A 227 26.46 4.91 -40.39
N ARG A 228 27.60 5.07 -39.69
CA ARG A 228 28.92 5.01 -40.33
C ARG A 228 29.19 3.65 -41.01
N GLY A 229 28.73 2.56 -40.40
CA GLY A 229 28.82 1.22 -41.01
C GLY A 229 28.07 1.12 -42.34
N GLN A 230 26.88 1.71 -42.43
CA GLN A 230 26.10 1.79 -43.67
C GLN A 230 26.78 2.66 -44.73
N GLU A 231 27.34 3.81 -44.34
CA GLU A 231 28.11 4.67 -45.24
C GLU A 231 29.34 3.95 -45.82
N VAL A 232 30.12 3.27 -44.97
CA VAL A 232 31.28 2.49 -45.42
C VAL A 232 30.85 1.36 -46.36
N ALA A 233 29.73 0.69 -46.08
CA ALA A 233 29.20 -0.34 -46.97
C ALA A 233 28.79 0.24 -48.33
N ALA A 234 28.13 1.40 -48.36
CA ALA A 234 27.76 2.11 -49.57
C ALA A 234 28.99 2.50 -50.40
N LEU A 235 30.01 3.11 -49.77
CA LEU A 235 31.26 3.48 -50.42
C LEU A 235 32.01 2.26 -50.99
N ARG A 236 31.99 1.12 -50.29
CA ARG A 236 32.56 -0.15 -50.80
C ARG A 236 31.84 -0.64 -52.04
N GLN A 237 30.51 -0.55 -52.09
CA GLN A 237 29.73 -0.92 -53.27
C GLN A 237 30.03 0.01 -54.45
N GLU A 238 30.13 1.32 -54.22
CA GLU A 238 30.52 2.28 -55.25
C GLU A 238 31.92 2.02 -55.77
N ALA A 239 32.90 1.79 -54.89
CA ALA A 239 34.26 1.44 -55.27
C ALA A 239 34.31 0.12 -56.09
N ALA A 240 33.49 -0.88 -55.74
CA ALA A 240 33.37 -2.11 -56.50
C ALA A 240 32.80 -1.87 -57.89
N ARG A 241 31.71 -1.08 -58.01
CA ARG A 241 31.13 -0.68 -59.31
C ARG A 241 32.11 0.08 -60.19
N LEU A 242 32.87 1.01 -59.60
CA LEU A 242 33.90 1.78 -60.33
C LEU A 242 35.02 0.87 -60.83
N ARG A 243 35.46 -0.12 -60.03
CA ARG A 243 36.45 -1.12 -60.45
C ARG A 243 35.94 -1.98 -61.62
N GLU A 244 34.68 -2.41 -61.57
CA GLU A 244 34.07 -3.19 -62.63
C GLU A 244 33.99 -2.39 -63.95
N ARG A 245 33.62 -1.10 -63.88
CA ARG A 245 33.64 -0.20 -65.04
C ARG A 245 35.05 -0.03 -65.62
N LEU A 246 36.07 0.13 -64.77
CA LEU A 246 37.47 0.22 -65.20
C LEU A 246 37.99 -1.09 -65.81
N GLN A 247 37.59 -2.26 -65.30
CA GLN A 247 37.93 -3.55 -65.91
C GLN A 247 37.22 -3.78 -67.24
N GLY A 248 36.00 -3.26 -67.41
CA GLY A 248 35.25 -3.32 -68.67
C GLY A 248 35.82 -2.44 -69.79
N GLU A 249 36.68 -1.47 -69.49
CA GLU A 249 37.31 -0.57 -70.48
C GLU A 249 38.70 -1.03 -70.95
N LEU A 250 39.22 -2.16 -70.49
CA LEU A 250 40.50 -2.71 -70.97
C LEU A 250 40.26 -3.70 -72.14
N PRO A 251 40.81 -3.46 -73.34
CA PRO A 251 40.72 -4.44 -74.42
C PRO A 251 41.60 -5.65 -74.08
N ALA A 252 41.06 -6.84 -74.34
CA ALA A 252 41.71 -8.12 -74.15
C ALA A 252 43.16 -8.12 -74.69
N GLN A 253 44.14 -8.16 -73.79
CA GLN A 253 45.50 -8.57 -74.11
C GLN A 253 45.68 -10.04 -73.75
N ASN A 254 46.31 -10.75 -74.69
CA ASN A 254 46.53 -12.19 -74.75
C ASN A 254 47.18 -12.80 -73.48
N PRO A 255 46.98 -14.11 -73.24
CA PRO A 255 47.67 -14.83 -72.19
C PRO A 255 49.05 -15.27 -72.69
N ASP A 256 50.09 -14.47 -72.47
CA ASP A 256 51.49 -14.93 -72.48
C ASP A 256 52.42 -13.81 -71.97
N GLU A 257 52.49 -13.60 -70.65
CA GLU A 257 53.68 -13.01 -70.02
C GLU A 257 53.71 -13.30 -68.50
N PRO A 258 54.83 -13.78 -67.93
CA PRO A 258 54.92 -14.11 -66.50
C PRO A 258 55.09 -12.82 -65.67
N PRO A 259 54.45 -12.70 -64.49
CA PRO A 259 54.64 -11.53 -63.64
C PRO A 259 56.00 -11.57 -62.92
N PRO A 260 56.72 -10.43 -62.86
CA PRO A 260 58.03 -10.32 -62.20
C PRO A 260 57.88 -10.30 -60.67
N GLN A 261 58.88 -10.86 -59.99
CA GLN A 261 59.06 -10.75 -58.53
C GLN A 261 59.25 -9.28 -58.10
N PRO A 262 58.67 -8.86 -56.97
CA PRO A 262 59.17 -7.72 -56.22
C PRO A 262 60.22 -8.15 -55.17
N PRO A 263 61.29 -7.36 -54.95
CA PRO A 263 62.37 -7.70 -54.03
C PRO A 263 62.00 -7.39 -52.58
N SER A 264 62.54 -8.21 -51.68
CA SER A 264 62.74 -7.86 -50.27
C SER A 264 63.74 -6.70 -50.17
N PRO A 265 63.56 -5.77 -49.22
CA PRO A 265 64.63 -5.58 -48.26
C PRO A 265 64.16 -5.42 -46.82
N ALA A 266 64.90 -6.08 -45.95
CA ALA A 266 64.91 -5.87 -44.52
C ALA A 266 65.86 -4.69 -44.16
N GLU A 267 65.52 -4.05 -43.03
CA GLU A 267 66.40 -3.43 -42.02
C GLU A 267 66.86 -1.96 -42.08
N CYS A 268 66.76 -1.38 -40.87
CA CYS A 268 67.48 -0.24 -40.26
C CYS A 268 66.67 1.09 -40.18
N GLY A 269 66.45 1.73 -39.02
CA GLY A 269 67.06 1.54 -37.71
C GLY A 269 66.32 2.23 -36.55
N LYS A 270 66.81 1.90 -35.35
CA LYS A 270 66.37 2.31 -34.01
C LYS A 270 66.71 3.78 -33.73
N ILE A 271 65.82 4.54 -33.09
CA ILE A 271 66.15 5.50 -32.01
C ILE A 271 65.01 5.48 -30.97
N ALA A 272 65.42 5.51 -29.72
CA ALA A 272 64.64 5.29 -28.51
C ALA A 272 64.07 6.60 -27.90
N THR A 273 62.98 6.43 -27.12
CA THR A 273 62.69 7.03 -25.79
C THR A 273 62.71 8.55 -25.62
N VAL A 274 61.61 9.11 -25.08
CA VAL A 274 61.57 9.86 -23.79
C VAL A 274 60.11 10.07 -23.33
N LEU A 275 59.90 9.73 -22.05
CA LEU A 275 58.76 10.02 -21.17
C LEU A 275 58.76 11.49 -20.71
N VAL A 276 57.59 12.13 -20.55
CA VAL A 276 57.08 12.92 -19.37
C VAL A 276 55.59 13.19 -19.69
N GLY A 277 54.54 13.04 -18.87
CA GLY A 277 54.37 13.29 -17.45
C GLY A 277 54.07 14.78 -17.21
N ALA A 278 52.84 15.12 -16.79
CA ALA A 278 52.51 16.12 -15.76
C ALA A 278 51.13 16.77 -15.96
N GLU A 279 50.51 16.98 -14.80
CA GLU A 279 49.21 17.54 -14.47
C GLU A 279 49.09 19.04 -14.77
N GLY A 280 47.87 19.59 -14.65
CA GLY A 280 47.68 21.03 -14.49
C GLY A 280 46.25 21.53 -14.70
N SER A 281 45.49 21.63 -13.61
CA SER A 281 44.24 22.38 -13.46
C SER A 281 44.40 23.87 -13.85
N SER A 282 43.34 24.53 -14.32
CA SER A 282 42.78 25.75 -13.69
C SER A 282 41.52 26.29 -14.40
N GLU A 283 40.57 26.66 -13.55
CA GLU A 283 39.43 27.57 -13.70
C GLU A 283 39.64 28.79 -14.62
N LEU A 284 38.54 29.27 -15.22
CA LEU A 284 37.93 30.59 -14.96
C LEU A 284 36.65 30.78 -15.81
N THR A 285 35.58 31.28 -15.19
CA THR A 285 34.40 31.93 -15.81
C THR A 285 34.55 33.46 -15.69
N PRO A 286 33.59 34.36 -16.04
CA PRO A 286 32.33 34.23 -16.81
C PRO A 286 32.10 35.34 -17.87
N GLY A 287 31.06 35.19 -18.69
CA GLY A 287 30.44 36.21 -19.54
C GLY A 287 29.82 35.55 -20.77
N GLY A 288 28.52 35.61 -21.07
CA GLY A 288 27.49 36.61 -20.78
C GLY A 288 27.04 37.21 -22.11
N VAL A 289 25.89 36.76 -22.63
CA VAL A 289 24.97 37.31 -23.69
C VAL A 289 24.28 36.10 -24.35
N ASP A 290 23.00 36.04 -24.72
CA ASP A 290 21.84 36.90 -24.54
C ASP A 290 20.62 35.95 -24.59
N GLY A 291 19.75 36.05 -23.60
CA GLY A 291 18.48 35.37 -23.55
C GLY A 291 17.45 36.08 -24.43
N VAL A 292 16.89 35.36 -25.38
CA VAL A 292 15.69 35.79 -26.11
C VAL A 292 14.52 35.75 -25.13
N SER A 293 13.95 36.93 -24.86
CA SER A 293 12.71 37.13 -24.13
C SER A 293 11.75 37.88 -25.05
N TRP A 294 10.47 37.50 -25.02
CA TRP A 294 9.24 38.29 -25.18
C TRP A 294 8.04 37.32 -25.37
N PRO A 295 6.79 37.71 -25.05
CA PRO A 295 6.35 38.62 -24.01
C PRO A 295 5.25 38.02 -23.10
N LEU A 296 5.11 38.67 -21.95
CA LEU A 296 3.97 38.61 -21.04
C LEU A 296 2.67 38.96 -21.79
N CYS A 297 1.65 38.09 -21.67
CA CYS A 297 0.27 38.43 -21.97
C CYS A 297 -0.54 38.23 -20.69
N GLY A 298 -1.14 39.33 -20.22
CA GLY A 298 -1.96 39.33 -19.02
C GLY A 298 -3.32 38.67 -19.24
N SER A 299 -3.89 38.21 -18.15
CA SER A 299 -5.33 38.08 -17.99
C SER A 299 -5.69 38.16 -16.51
N LEU A 300 -6.29 39.31 -16.17
CA LEU A 300 -7.50 39.44 -15.37
C LEU A 300 -7.50 38.76 -13.99
N SER A 301 -7.13 39.53 -12.97
CA SER A 301 -7.64 39.32 -11.60
C SER A 301 -9.16 39.52 -11.59
N PRO A 302 -9.95 38.59 -11.04
CA PRO A 302 -11.26 38.91 -10.53
C PRO A 302 -11.07 39.51 -9.14
N GLU A 303 -11.49 40.77 -8.99
CA GLU A 303 -11.76 41.33 -7.66
C GLU A 303 -12.86 40.49 -6.99
N THR A 304 -12.51 39.78 -5.93
CA THR A 304 -13.45 39.11 -5.04
C THR A 304 -13.33 39.75 -3.67
N HIS A 305 -14.11 40.81 -3.45
CA HIS A 305 -15.11 40.93 -2.38
C HIS A 305 -14.83 40.20 -1.04
N GLU A 306 -13.63 40.35 -0.45
CA GLU A 306 -13.32 39.78 0.89
C GLU A 306 -13.59 40.77 2.05
N ASP A 307 -13.90 42.04 1.77
CA ASP A 307 -14.03 43.05 2.83
C ASP A 307 -15.38 43.04 3.58
N ALA A 308 -16.35 42.21 3.17
CA ALA A 308 -17.71 42.23 3.76
C ALA A 308 -17.90 41.25 4.92
N GLU A 309 -17.08 40.19 5.01
CA GLU A 309 -17.25 39.15 6.04
C GLU A 309 -16.48 39.50 7.32
N ASP A 310 -15.31 40.13 7.21
CA ASP A 310 -14.51 40.58 8.36
C ASP A 310 -15.17 41.74 9.12
N ASP A 311 -15.86 42.65 8.41
CA ASP A 311 -16.66 43.72 9.02
C ASP A 311 -17.86 43.18 9.81
N ALA A 312 -18.45 42.05 9.37
CA ALA A 312 -19.58 41.42 10.05
C ALA A 312 -19.15 40.70 11.34
N VAL A 313 -17.94 40.13 11.38
CA VAL A 313 -17.35 39.51 12.56
C VAL A 313 -17.02 40.56 13.63
N LEU A 314 -16.45 41.70 13.22
CA LEU A 314 -16.13 42.80 14.14
C LEU A 314 -17.38 43.49 14.70
N LEU A 315 -18.44 43.64 13.89
CA LEU A 315 -19.72 44.19 14.35
C LEU A 315 -20.43 43.26 15.36
N TRP A 316 -20.29 41.94 15.17
CA TRP A 316 -20.84 40.93 16.08
C TRP A 316 -20.09 40.88 17.42
N GLU A 317 -18.77 41.08 17.40
CA GLU A 317 -17.95 41.14 18.62
C GLU A 317 -18.29 42.38 19.46
N ALA A 318 -18.58 43.52 18.84
CA ALA A 318 -19.00 44.73 19.55
C ALA A 318 -20.39 44.60 20.22
N LEU A 319 -21.31 43.82 19.63
CA LEU A 319 -22.66 43.62 20.19
C LEU A 319 -22.69 42.65 21.39
N CYS A 320 -21.67 41.80 21.54
CA CYS A 320 -21.64 40.79 22.61
C CYS A 320 -21.00 41.28 23.92
N GLU A 321 -20.26 42.40 23.90
CA GLU A 321 -19.61 42.94 25.11
C GLU A 321 -20.54 43.76 26.03
N GLU A 322 -21.71 44.21 25.54
CA GLU A 322 -22.60 45.10 26.31
C GLU A 322 -23.53 44.39 27.33
N GLU A 323 -23.69 43.06 27.30
CA GLU A 323 -24.59 42.35 28.22
C GLU A 323 -23.86 41.68 29.40
N SER A 324 -23.01 42.45 30.10
CA SER A 324 -22.42 42.04 31.38
C SER A 324 -23.13 42.75 32.53
N GLY A 325 -24.36 42.29 32.83
CA GLY A 325 -25.20 42.93 33.84
C GLY A 325 -26.24 42.01 34.45
N ALA A 326 -25.81 41.26 35.47
CA ALA A 326 -26.63 40.58 36.49
C ALA A 326 -27.58 39.46 36.02
N LEU A 327 -27.16 38.19 36.14
CA LEU A 327 -28.07 37.05 35.95
C LEU A 327 -27.88 35.93 36.99
N ASP A 328 -29.01 35.44 37.47
CA ASP A 328 -29.25 34.46 38.55
C ASP A 328 -28.66 33.07 38.22
N PRO A 329 -27.88 32.43 39.12
CA PRO A 329 -27.23 31.13 38.89
C PRO A 329 -28.17 29.92 38.69
N LYS A 330 -29.50 30.09 38.70
CA LYS A 330 -30.49 28.99 38.59
C LYS A 330 -31.34 28.98 37.31
N ASP A 331 -31.09 29.85 36.33
CA ASP A 331 -31.89 29.90 35.10
C ASP A 331 -31.68 28.63 34.21
N PRO A 332 -32.73 27.81 33.95
CA PRO A 332 -32.64 26.65 33.09
C PRO A 332 -32.37 26.97 31.61
N ASN A 333 -32.60 28.21 31.17
CA ASN A 333 -32.32 28.68 29.81
C ASN A 333 -30.95 29.35 29.66
N ARG A 334 -30.13 29.37 30.73
CA ARG A 334 -28.77 29.90 30.67
C ARG A 334 -27.95 29.11 29.64
N PRO A 335 -27.27 29.78 28.68
CA PRO A 335 -26.35 29.12 27.77
C PRO A 335 -25.34 28.29 28.57
N ARG A 336 -25.34 26.97 28.37
CA ARG A 336 -24.47 26.03 29.08
C ARG A 336 -23.03 26.03 28.56
N PHE A 337 -22.84 26.64 27.39
CA PHE A 337 -21.56 26.78 26.72
C PHE A 337 -21.20 28.26 26.66
N THR A 338 -19.93 28.55 26.83
CA THR A 338 -19.38 29.86 26.54
C THR A 338 -19.41 30.12 25.03
N LEU A 339 -19.45 31.39 24.62
CA LEU A 339 -19.37 31.75 23.19
C LEU A 339 -18.08 31.22 22.54
N GLN A 340 -17.01 31.11 23.33
CA GLN A 340 -15.74 30.52 22.90
C GLN A 340 -15.89 29.01 22.61
N GLU A 341 -16.50 28.25 23.53
CA GLU A 341 -16.76 26.82 23.31
C GLU A 341 -17.65 26.58 22.09
N LEU A 342 -18.65 27.46 21.87
CA LEU A 342 -19.47 27.37 20.66
C LEU A 342 -18.66 27.68 19.39
N ARG A 343 -17.77 28.68 19.42
CA ARG A 343 -16.87 29.01 18.31
C ARG A 343 -15.94 27.83 17.98
N ASP A 344 -15.36 27.21 19.00
CA ASP A 344 -14.46 26.06 18.86
C ASP A 344 -15.19 24.85 18.27
N VAL A 345 -16.38 24.52 18.77
CA VAL A 345 -17.22 23.44 18.22
C VAL A 345 -17.64 23.71 16.77
N LEU A 346 -17.99 24.96 16.44
CA LEU A 346 -18.35 25.33 15.07
C LEU A 346 -17.15 25.21 14.12
N HIS A 347 -15.94 25.53 14.59
CA HIS A 347 -14.69 25.42 13.84
C HIS A 347 -14.30 23.96 13.64
N GLU A 348 -14.30 23.14 14.69
CA GLU A 348 -14.05 21.70 14.62
C GLU A 348 -15.05 21.01 13.68
N ARG A 349 -16.34 21.38 13.76
CA ARG A 349 -17.39 20.86 12.87
C ARG A 349 -17.17 21.28 11.41
N ASN A 350 -16.58 22.44 11.14
CA ASN A 350 -16.23 22.86 9.77
C ASN A 350 -14.98 22.11 9.26
N GLU A 351 -13.97 21.92 10.11
CA GLU A 351 -12.77 21.15 9.78
C GLU A 351 -13.10 19.68 9.50
N LEU A 352 -13.94 19.06 10.33
CA LEU A 352 -14.44 17.70 10.12
C LEU A 352 -15.25 17.58 8.84
N LYS A 353 -16.06 18.59 8.49
CA LYS A 353 -16.77 18.62 7.20
C LYS A 353 -15.79 18.64 6.02
N ALA A 354 -14.71 19.41 6.08
CA ALA A 354 -13.69 19.43 5.03
C ALA A 354 -12.98 18.08 4.91
N LYS A 355 -12.62 17.45 6.05
CA LYS A 355 -12.02 16.10 6.07
C LYS A 355 -12.96 15.04 5.49
N VAL A 356 -14.25 15.08 5.85
CA VAL A 356 -15.27 14.16 5.30
C VAL A 356 -15.43 14.36 3.80
N PHE A 357 -15.39 15.59 3.31
CA PHE A 357 -15.45 15.88 1.87
C PHE A 357 -14.25 15.26 1.13
N LEU A 358 -13.02 15.46 1.63
CA LEU A 358 -11.81 14.88 1.05
C LEU A 358 -11.82 13.34 1.06
N LEU A 359 -12.26 12.74 2.18
CA LEU A 359 -12.38 11.28 2.29
C LEU A 359 -13.47 10.73 1.35
N GLN A 360 -14.55 11.48 1.11
CA GLN A 360 -15.57 11.09 0.14
C GLN A 360 -15.04 11.12 -1.29
N GLU A 361 -14.19 12.08 -1.64
CA GLU A 361 -13.51 12.16 -2.93
C GLU A 361 -12.50 11.01 -3.11
N GLU A 362 -11.70 10.72 -2.09
CA GLU A 362 -10.75 9.61 -2.09
C GLU A 362 -11.47 8.24 -2.21
N LEU A 363 -12.57 8.06 -1.48
CA LEU A 363 -13.41 6.86 -1.61
C LEU A 363 -14.08 6.76 -2.99
N ALA A 364 -14.42 7.89 -3.62
CA ALA A 364 -14.95 7.89 -4.98
C ALA A 364 -13.87 7.48 -5.99
N TYR A 365 -12.65 7.96 -5.81
CA TYR A 365 -11.48 7.61 -6.64
C TYR A 365 -11.18 6.10 -6.60
N TYR A 366 -11.08 5.50 -5.41
CA TYR A 366 -10.83 4.05 -5.31
C TYR A 366 -12.00 3.20 -5.80
N LYS A 367 -13.25 3.67 -5.65
CA LYS A 367 -14.42 2.97 -6.22
C LYS A 367 -14.44 3.01 -7.74
N SER A 368 -13.95 4.07 -8.38
CA SER A 368 -13.80 4.09 -9.84
C SER A 368 -12.65 3.18 -10.29
N ASP A 369 -11.56 3.12 -9.53
CA ASP A 369 -10.39 2.29 -9.84
C ASP A 369 -10.73 0.78 -9.74
N GLU A 370 -11.47 0.36 -8.71
CA GLU A 370 -11.99 -1.01 -8.60
C GLU A 370 -12.98 -1.38 -9.72
N ALA A 371 -13.77 -0.42 -10.22
CA ALA A 371 -14.72 -0.66 -11.31
C ALA A 371 -14.04 -0.80 -12.68
N ASP A 372 -12.88 -0.16 -12.87
CA ASP A 372 -12.09 -0.27 -14.10
C ASP A 372 -11.31 -1.61 -14.16
N GLU A 373 -10.92 -2.18 -13.01
CA GLU A 373 -10.31 -3.53 -12.92
C GLU A 373 -11.31 -4.67 -13.26
N GLU A 374 -12.61 -4.50 -12.95
CA GLU A 374 -13.63 -5.55 -13.16
C GLU A 374 -14.09 -5.68 -14.65
N ILE A 375 -13.77 -4.70 -15.51
CA ILE A 375 -14.15 -4.70 -16.94
C ILE A 375 -13.14 -5.45 -17.83
N GLY A 376 -11.97 -5.84 -17.29
CA GLY A 376 -10.84 -6.35 -18.06
C GLY A 376 -10.79 -7.85 -18.40
N THR A 377 -11.72 -8.70 -17.94
CA THR A 377 -11.59 -10.17 -18.14
C THR A 377 -12.87 -10.85 -18.67
N PRO A 378 -12.91 -11.26 -19.96
CA PRO A 378 -13.86 -12.25 -20.43
C PRO A 378 -13.16 -13.60 -20.58
N SER A 379 -13.51 -14.59 -19.76
CA SER A 379 -13.22 -15.99 -20.09
C SER A 379 -14.31 -16.93 -19.59
N SER A 380 -14.86 -17.65 -20.55
CA SER A 380 -15.94 -18.61 -20.50
C SER A 380 -15.55 -19.93 -19.79
N SER A 381 -16.45 -20.49 -18.98
CA SER A 381 -17.07 -21.80 -19.27
C SER A 381 -18.09 -22.23 -18.19
N PRO A 382 -19.11 -23.03 -18.55
CA PRO A 382 -20.24 -23.36 -17.69
C PRO A 382 -20.14 -24.77 -17.09
N SER A 383 -20.59 -24.96 -15.83
CA SER A 383 -21.36 -26.14 -15.37
C SER A 383 -21.61 -26.12 -13.85
N PRO A 384 -22.65 -26.83 -13.36
CA PRO A 384 -23.52 -26.35 -12.29
C PRO A 384 -23.35 -27.07 -10.94
N GLU A 385 -24.05 -26.52 -9.93
CA GLU A 385 -24.52 -27.19 -8.69
C GLU A 385 -23.45 -27.51 -7.61
N LEU A 386 -23.56 -27.16 -6.32
CA LEU A 386 -24.61 -26.62 -5.44
C LEU A 386 -23.90 -25.81 -4.34
N ARG A 387 -24.23 -24.52 -4.19
CA ARG A 387 -23.94 -23.77 -2.95
C ARG A 387 -25.23 -23.17 -2.44
N THR A 388 -25.64 -23.65 -1.28
CA THR A 388 -26.68 -23.07 -0.43
C THR A 388 -26.24 -21.68 0.01
N HIS A 389 -26.61 -20.65 -0.75
CA HIS A 389 -26.53 -19.26 -0.31
C HIS A 389 -27.86 -18.83 0.29
N SER A 390 -27.87 -18.65 1.61
CA SER A 390 -28.88 -17.84 2.28
C SER A 390 -28.45 -16.38 2.22
N ARG A 391 -29.29 -15.56 1.55
CA ARG A 391 -29.62 -14.12 1.72
C ARG A 391 -28.58 -13.20 2.37
N SER A 392 -28.32 -11.97 1.91
CA SER A 392 -28.90 -11.13 0.85
C SER A 392 -28.11 -9.82 0.87
N SER A 393 -27.39 -9.47 -0.20
CA SER A 393 -26.95 -8.08 -0.44
C SER A 393 -27.84 -7.49 -1.53
N ALA A 394 -28.51 -6.41 -1.18
CA ALA A 394 -29.37 -5.66 -2.07
C ALA A 394 -28.53 -5.11 -3.23
N GLN A 395 -28.85 -5.55 -4.45
CA GLN A 395 -28.44 -4.88 -5.68
C GLN A 395 -29.06 -3.47 -5.68
N PRO A 396 -28.34 -2.43 -6.15
CA PRO A 396 -28.87 -1.08 -6.20
C PRO A 396 -30.05 -1.04 -7.18
N GLU A 397 -31.26 -0.91 -6.65
CA GLU A 397 -32.47 -0.80 -7.46
C GLU A 397 -32.37 0.44 -8.36
N SER A 398 -32.48 0.21 -9.67
CA SER A 398 -32.55 1.25 -10.71
C SER A 398 -33.38 2.43 -10.24
N GLY A 399 -32.85 3.66 -10.40
CA GLY A 399 -33.53 4.89 -9.97
C GLY A 399 -34.97 5.01 -10.49
N ILE A 400 -35.26 4.37 -11.62
CA ILE A 400 -36.60 4.29 -12.21
C ILE A 400 -37.54 3.43 -11.35
N LYS A 401 -37.08 2.28 -10.84
CA LYS A 401 -37.88 1.45 -9.92
C LYS A 401 -38.16 2.22 -8.63
N ARG A 402 -37.17 2.92 -8.08
CA ARG A 402 -37.35 3.73 -6.87
C ARG A 402 -38.38 4.85 -7.06
N LEU A 403 -38.32 5.54 -8.20
CA LEU A 403 -39.30 6.57 -8.53
C LEU A 403 -40.72 5.99 -8.66
N ILE A 404 -40.85 4.83 -9.30
CA ILE A 404 -42.14 4.15 -9.48
C ILE A 404 -42.72 3.70 -8.13
N PHE A 405 -41.94 3.02 -7.28
CA PHE A 405 -42.44 2.43 -6.04
C PHE A 405 -42.58 3.43 -4.89
N THR A 406 -41.74 4.47 -4.83
CA THR A 406 -41.72 5.42 -3.70
C THR A 406 -42.59 6.65 -3.96
N ALA A 407 -42.65 7.15 -5.19
CA ALA A 407 -43.38 8.38 -5.52
C ALA A 407 -44.67 8.12 -6.30
N ILE A 408 -44.60 7.32 -7.36
CA ILE A 408 -45.75 7.15 -8.28
C ILE A 408 -46.79 6.19 -7.70
N MET A 409 -46.38 5.06 -7.14
CA MET A 409 -47.29 4.01 -6.64
C MET A 409 -48.23 4.50 -5.51
N PRO A 410 -47.78 5.28 -4.51
CA PRO A 410 -48.69 5.82 -3.49
C PRO A 410 -49.66 6.85 -4.06
N MET A 411 -49.24 7.65 -5.04
CA MET A 411 -50.10 8.64 -5.71
C MET A 411 -51.17 7.97 -6.59
N VAL A 412 -50.81 6.87 -7.27
CA VAL A 412 -51.77 6.03 -8.01
C VAL A 412 -52.75 5.35 -7.06
N ALA A 413 -52.28 4.81 -5.93
CA ALA A 413 -53.14 4.20 -4.91
C ALA A 413 -54.10 5.20 -4.24
N ALA A 414 -53.66 6.46 -4.06
CA ALA A 414 -54.46 7.55 -3.51
C ALA A 414 -55.45 8.16 -4.52
N GLY A 415 -55.50 7.68 -5.78
CA GLY A 415 -56.41 8.17 -6.81
C GLY A 415 -56.12 9.60 -7.29
N LEU A 416 -54.92 10.11 -7.03
CA LEU A 416 -54.53 11.50 -7.33
C LEU A 416 -54.09 11.69 -8.79
N ILE A 417 -53.96 10.62 -9.56
CA ILE A 417 -53.59 10.64 -10.98
C ILE A 417 -54.80 10.14 -11.80
N PRO A 418 -55.48 11.01 -12.57
CA PRO A 418 -56.63 10.62 -13.39
C PRO A 418 -56.21 9.63 -14.50
N ASP A 419 -57.15 8.79 -14.92
CA ASP A 419 -56.96 7.54 -15.68
C ASP A 419 -56.08 7.64 -16.94
N ASP A 420 -54.76 7.56 -16.73
CA ASP A 420 -53.78 7.35 -17.78
C ASP A 420 -53.66 5.84 -18.09
N PRO A 421 -53.90 5.40 -19.34
CA PRO A 421 -53.81 3.98 -19.73
C PRO A 421 -52.41 3.38 -19.55
N THR A 422 -51.35 4.19 -19.45
CA THR A 422 -49.97 3.71 -19.25
C THR A 422 -49.71 3.16 -17.85
N LEU A 423 -50.55 3.46 -16.86
CA LEU A 423 -50.39 3.03 -15.46
C LEU A 423 -51.15 1.74 -15.10
N GLN A 424 -51.84 1.12 -16.06
CA GLN A 424 -52.57 -0.14 -15.85
C GLN A 424 -51.70 -1.31 -15.33
N PRO A 425 -50.45 -1.52 -15.78
CA PRO A 425 -49.60 -2.60 -15.25
C PRO A 425 -49.34 -2.46 -13.75
N ILE A 426 -49.20 -1.23 -13.25
CA ILE A 426 -48.95 -0.92 -11.83
C ILE A 426 -50.21 -1.18 -10.99
N ARG A 427 -51.41 -0.84 -11.49
CA ARG A 427 -52.67 -1.19 -10.81
C ARG A 427 -52.92 -2.70 -10.74
N ARG A 428 -52.54 -3.47 -11.77
CA ARG A 428 -52.66 -4.95 -11.75
C ARG A 428 -51.79 -5.61 -10.69
N LEU A 429 -50.61 -5.06 -10.43
CA LEU A 429 -49.71 -5.49 -9.36
C LEU A 429 -50.32 -5.32 -7.96
N MET A 430 -51.16 -4.29 -7.75
CA MET A 430 -51.88 -4.10 -6.48
C MET A 430 -53.09 -5.02 -6.28
N SER A 431 -53.65 -5.59 -7.35
CA SER A 431 -54.78 -6.53 -7.25
C SER A 431 -54.36 -7.97 -6.92
N LEU A 432 -53.06 -8.24 -6.87
CA LEU A 432 -52.46 -9.57 -6.63
C LEU A 432 -51.78 -9.70 -5.26
N VAL A 433 -51.91 -8.69 -4.41
CA VAL A 433 -51.60 -8.69 -2.96
C VAL A 433 -52.91 -8.49 -2.22
#